data_AF-A0A942ZT32-F1
#
_entry.id   AF-A0A942ZT32-F1
#
_cell.length_a   1.000
_cell.length_b   1.000
_cell.length_c   1.000
_cell.angle_alpha   90.00
_cell.angle_beta   90.00
_cell.angle_gamma   90.00
#
_symmetry.space_group_name_H-M   'P 1'
#
loop_
_entity.id
_entity.type
_entity.pdbx_description
1 polymer ?
#
loop_
_entity_poly.entity_id
_entity_poly.type
_entity_poly.pdbx_seq_one_letter_code
_entity_poly.pdbx_strand_id
1 'polypeptide(L)'
;MLNINLSVIYNIINIIVLFLLLRKFLFKPVTDIMEKRKSLIEEALKDADNSKNEAAELKNQYETALKNAKNEAVTIVKDAKVRAEAEYEKKIDLADKDAKTIIENASKAVELEKEKAVRSAKNEIASLAIAAASKIVEKETDNESNKKLLDDFLSEAGGAK
;
A
#
# COMPACT_ATOMS: atom_id res chain seq x y z
N MET A 1 69.66 -25.97 88.67
CA MET A 1 68.97 -27.04 87.92
C MET A 1 67.50 -26.70 87.85
N LEU A 2 66.90 -26.65 86.66
CA LEU A 2 65.45 -26.50 86.51
C LEU A 2 64.79 -27.74 87.12
N ASN A 3 64.22 -27.61 88.32
CA ASN A 3 63.41 -28.65 88.91
C ASN A 3 62.07 -28.68 88.17
N ILE A 4 61.91 -29.65 87.26
CA ILE A 4 60.65 -29.93 86.60
C ILE A 4 59.68 -30.45 87.66
N ASN A 5 58.92 -29.54 88.26
CA ASN A 5 57.84 -29.86 89.17
C ASN A 5 56.57 -30.22 88.38
N LEU A 6 55.73 -31.08 88.97
CA LEU A 6 54.43 -31.50 88.42
C LEU A 6 53.55 -30.31 87.99
N SER A 7 53.72 -29.15 88.63
CA SER A 7 53.05 -27.89 88.27
C SER A 7 53.37 -27.37 86.86
N VAL A 8 54.58 -27.59 86.35
CA VAL A 8 54.97 -27.18 84.98
C VAL A 8 54.23 -28.04 83.95
N ILE A 9 54.12 -29.35 84.22
CA ILE A 9 53.38 -30.29 83.37
C ILE A 9 51.88 -29.92 83.34
N TYR A 10 51.30 -29.58 84.48
CA TYR A 10 49.91 -29.11 84.57
C TYR A 10 49.67 -27.81 83.77
N ASN A 11 50.59 -26.84 83.86
CA ASN A 11 50.50 -25.60 83.09
C ASN A 11 50.59 -25.83 81.58
N ILE A 12 51.46 -26.75 81.13
CA ILE A 12 51.56 -27.12 79.70
C ILE A 12 50.25 -27.76 79.22
N ILE A 13 49.66 -28.67 79.99
CA ILE A 13 48.37 -29.28 79.66
C ILE A 13 47.28 -28.20 79.57
N ASN A 14 47.24 -27.27 80.51
CA ASN A 14 46.26 -26.18 80.50
C ASN A 14 46.40 -25.28 79.25
N ILE A 15 47.62 -24.94 78.85
CA ILE A 15 47.87 -24.17 77.62
C ILE A 15 47.44 -24.96 76.38
N ILE A 16 47.68 -26.28 76.32
CA ILE A 16 47.24 -27.12 75.20
C ILE A 16 45.71 -27.16 75.14
N VAL A 17 45.03 -27.35 76.26
CA VAL A 17 43.55 -27.35 76.33
C VAL A 17 43.00 -25.99 75.90
N LEU A 18 43.55 -24.89 76.40
CA LEU A 18 43.18 -23.54 76.01
C LEU A 18 43.40 -23.29 74.51
N PHE A 19 44.53 -23.73 73.96
CA PHE A 19 44.83 -23.62 72.53
C PHE A 19 43.82 -24.39 71.68
N LEU A 20 43.46 -25.62 72.06
CA LEU A 20 42.46 -26.42 71.37
C LEU A 20 41.07 -25.78 71.43
N LEU A 21 40.69 -25.22 72.59
CA LEU A 21 39.45 -24.46 72.74
C LEU A 21 39.45 -23.23 71.83
N LEU A 22 40.50 -22.42 71.84
CA LEU A 22 40.60 -21.23 70.98
C LEU A 22 40.59 -21.58 69.49
N ARG A 23 41.29 -22.64 69.08
CA ARG A 23 41.28 -23.13 67.69
C ARG A 23 39.88 -23.50 67.23
N LYS A 24 39.10 -24.20 68.07
CA LYS A 24 37.75 -24.66 67.73
C LYS A 24 36.72 -23.54 67.83
N PHE A 25 36.77 -22.71 68.88
CA PHE A 25 35.74 -21.72 69.20
C PHE A 25 35.97 -20.34 68.59
N LEU A 26 37.22 -19.93 68.34
CA LEU A 26 37.51 -18.55 67.91
C LEU A 26 37.97 -18.49 66.45
N PHE A 27 38.98 -19.28 66.07
CA PHE A 27 39.54 -19.21 64.72
C PHE A 27 38.54 -19.65 63.66
N LYS A 28 37.81 -20.75 63.89
CA LYS A 28 36.81 -21.25 62.94
C LYS A 28 35.72 -20.20 62.59
N PRO A 29 34.95 -19.66 63.55
CA PRO A 29 33.90 -18.69 63.21
C PRO A 29 34.45 -17.37 62.66
N VAL A 30 35.64 -16.94 63.08
CA VAL A 30 36.26 -15.71 62.54
C VAL A 30 36.65 -15.89 61.07
N THR A 31 37.26 -17.02 60.72
CA THR A 31 37.60 -17.34 59.33
C THR A 31 36.33 -17.50 58.48
N ASP A 32 35.31 -18.19 58.99
CA ASP A 32 34.02 -18.38 58.29
C ASP A 32 33.35 -17.03 57.98
N ILE A 33 33.37 -16.06 58.92
CA ILE A 33 32.82 -14.71 58.70
C ILE A 33 33.64 -13.95 57.66
N MET A 34 34.97 -14.06 57.69
CA MET A 34 35.84 -13.41 56.71
C MET A 34 35.61 -13.96 55.31
N GLU A 35 35.49 -15.28 55.16
CA GLU A 35 35.23 -15.94 53.89
C GLU A 35 33.84 -15.59 53.36
N LYS A 36 32.82 -15.56 54.23
CA LYS A 36 31.48 -15.09 53.87
C LYS A 36 31.49 -13.64 53.38
N ARG A 37 32.22 -12.74 54.05
CA ARG A 37 32.37 -11.35 53.60
C ARG A 37 33.06 -11.26 52.24
N LYS A 38 34.13 -12.04 52.05
CA LYS A 38 34.85 -12.08 50.77
C LYS A 38 33.93 -12.55 49.64
N SER A 39 33.20 -13.65 49.85
CA SER A 39 32.24 -14.19 48.89
C SER A 39 31.16 -13.17 48.53
N LEU A 40 30.59 -12.47 49.51
CA LEU A 40 29.55 -11.46 49.26
C LEU A 40 30.08 -10.28 48.44
N ILE A 41 31.33 -9.86 48.68
CA ILE A 41 31.95 -8.78 47.91
C ILE A 41 32.23 -9.24 46.48
N GLU A 42 32.77 -10.46 46.30
CA GLU A 42 33.02 -11.02 44.98
C GLU A 42 31.72 -11.20 44.18
N GLU A 43 30.65 -11.67 44.81
CA GLU A 43 29.33 -11.80 44.20
C GLU A 43 28.75 -10.43 43.82
N ALA A 44 28.79 -9.45 44.74
CA ALA A 44 28.31 -8.11 44.46
C ALA A 44 29.08 -7.42 43.32
N LEU A 45 30.40 -7.60 43.24
CA LEU A 45 31.22 -7.08 42.14
C LEU A 45 30.88 -7.77 40.82
N LYS A 46 30.73 -9.09 40.83
CA LYS A 46 30.35 -9.87 39.66
C LYS A 46 28.98 -9.46 39.14
N ASP A 47 28.01 -9.27 40.02
CA ASP A 47 26.66 -8.84 39.67
C ASP A 47 26.66 -7.42 39.10
N ALA A 48 27.46 -6.51 39.68
CA ALA A 48 27.63 -5.16 39.16
C ALA A 48 28.24 -5.15 37.74
N ASP A 49 29.28 -5.97 37.51
CA ASP A 49 29.90 -6.11 36.19
C ASP A 49 28.95 -6.74 35.17
N ASN A 50 28.22 -7.79 35.56
CA ASN A 50 27.20 -8.42 34.72
C ASN A 50 26.10 -7.41 34.35
N SER A 51 25.56 -6.70 35.33
CA SER A 51 24.52 -5.69 35.10
C SER A 51 25.00 -4.57 34.18
N LYS A 52 26.26 -4.13 34.32
CA LYS A 52 26.86 -3.14 33.43
C LYS A 52 27.02 -3.67 32.00
N ASN A 53 27.45 -4.93 31.85
CA ASN A 53 27.59 -5.55 30.54
C ASN A 53 26.23 -5.75 29.86
N GLU A 54 25.23 -6.24 30.59
CA GLU A 54 23.86 -6.38 30.10
C GLU A 54 23.26 -5.02 29.69
N ALA A 55 23.47 -3.97 30.50
CA ALA A 55 23.02 -2.63 30.16
C ALA A 55 23.71 -2.08 28.91
N ALA A 56 25.01 -2.34 28.73
CA ALA A 56 25.76 -1.95 27.54
C ALA A 56 25.28 -2.72 26.29
N GLU A 57 25.01 -4.01 26.43
CA GLU A 57 24.49 -4.85 25.35
C GLU A 57 23.08 -4.43 24.94
N LEU A 58 22.18 -4.25 25.91
CA LEU A 58 20.84 -3.73 25.66
C LEU A 58 20.88 -2.37 24.97
N LYS A 59 21.75 -1.46 25.42
CA LYS A 59 21.92 -0.15 24.77
C LYS A 59 22.34 -0.30 23.31
N ASN A 60 23.31 -1.16 23.01
CA ASN A 60 23.74 -1.42 21.64
C ASN A 60 22.62 -2.03 20.78
N GLN A 61 21.87 -2.98 21.32
CA GLN A 61 20.69 -3.56 20.65
C GLN A 61 19.64 -2.49 20.36
N TYR A 62 19.34 -1.61 21.30
CA TYR A 62 18.42 -0.49 21.11
C TYR A 62 18.91 0.52 20.05
N GLU A 63 20.19 0.91 20.08
CA GLU A 63 20.76 1.81 19.09
C GLU A 63 20.73 1.20 17.68
N THR A 64 21.03 -0.10 17.58
CA THR A 64 20.94 -0.86 16.32
C THR A 64 19.50 -0.96 15.82
N ALA A 65 18.57 -1.31 16.69
CA ALA A 65 17.15 -1.38 16.36
C ALA A 65 16.61 -0.02 15.90
N LEU A 66 16.98 1.07 16.59
CA LEU A 66 16.59 2.42 16.21
C LEU A 66 17.16 2.83 14.84
N LYS A 67 18.43 2.49 14.57
CA LYS A 67 19.05 2.73 13.27
C LYS A 67 18.35 1.95 12.16
N ASN A 68 18.04 0.67 12.40
CA ASN A 68 17.33 -0.16 11.44
C ASN A 68 15.92 0.37 11.18
N ALA A 69 15.17 0.74 12.22
CA ALA A 69 13.84 1.33 12.09
C ALA A 69 13.87 2.65 11.29
N LYS A 70 14.88 3.50 11.50
CA LYS A 70 15.05 4.72 10.69
C LYS A 70 15.32 4.41 9.22
N ASN A 71 16.21 3.45 8.95
CA ASN A 71 16.52 3.04 7.57
C ASN A 71 15.29 2.43 6.88
N GLU A 72 14.54 1.59 7.59
CA GLU A 72 13.31 0.98 7.10
C GLU A 72 12.24 2.05 6.81
N ALA A 73 12.07 3.04 7.69
CA ALA A 73 11.16 4.16 7.45
C ALA A 73 11.54 4.95 6.19
N VAL A 74 12.84 5.23 5.98
CA VAL A 74 13.31 5.89 4.75
C VAL A 74 13.01 5.06 3.51
N THR A 75 13.24 3.74 3.58
CA THR A 75 12.92 2.81 2.48
C THR A 75 11.43 2.78 2.19
N ILE A 76 10.57 2.67 3.23
CA ILE A 76 9.12 2.68 3.07
C ILE A 76 8.64 3.96 2.39
N VAL A 77 9.14 5.12 2.81
CA VAL A 77 8.76 6.41 2.20
C VAL A 77 9.24 6.49 0.75
N LYS A 78 10.46 6.02 0.46
CA LYS A 78 10.99 5.96 -0.90
C LYS A 78 10.14 5.06 -1.80
N ASP A 79 9.83 3.85 -1.33
CA ASP A 79 9.04 2.88 -2.09
C ASP A 79 7.59 3.34 -2.26
N ALA A 80 7.03 4.04 -1.28
CA ALA A 80 5.73 4.66 -1.40
C ALA A 80 5.74 5.75 -2.47
N LYS A 81 6.78 6.60 -2.51
CA LYS A 81 6.93 7.65 -3.51
C LYS A 81 7.07 7.07 -4.93
N VAL A 82 7.93 6.06 -5.11
CA VAL A 82 8.12 5.39 -6.41
C VAL A 82 6.81 4.73 -6.88
N ARG A 83 6.08 4.04 -5.98
CA ARG A 83 4.78 3.46 -6.32
C ARG A 83 3.74 4.53 -6.67
N ALA A 84 3.72 5.64 -5.94
CA ALA A 84 2.82 6.75 -6.22
C ALA A 84 3.10 7.39 -7.58
N GLU A 85 4.37 7.60 -7.93
CA GLU A 85 4.78 8.12 -9.23
C GLU A 85 4.37 7.16 -10.37
N ALA A 86 4.64 5.86 -10.22
CA ALA A 86 4.24 4.85 -11.21
C ALA A 86 2.71 4.75 -11.40
N GLU A 87 1.94 4.78 -10.32
CA GLU A 87 0.48 4.78 -10.38
C GLU A 87 -0.07 6.10 -10.96
N TYR A 88 0.58 7.22 -10.68
CA TYR A 88 0.24 8.51 -11.28
C TYR A 88 0.45 8.49 -12.79
N GLU A 89 1.62 8.06 -13.26
CA GLU A 89 1.91 7.93 -14.70
C GLU A 89 0.92 6.99 -15.39
N LYS A 90 0.60 5.86 -14.77
CA LYS A 90 -0.39 4.91 -15.29
C LYS A 90 -1.79 5.52 -15.38
N LYS A 91 -2.21 6.31 -14.37
CA LYS A 91 -3.50 7.03 -14.40
C LYS A 91 -3.55 8.08 -15.51
N ILE A 92 -2.44 8.80 -15.74
CA ILE A 92 -2.36 9.79 -16.83
C ILE A 92 -2.43 9.08 -18.19
N ASP A 93 -1.68 8.00 -18.40
CA ASP A 93 -1.73 7.23 -19.66
C ASP A 93 -3.13 6.65 -19.93
N LEU A 94 -3.80 6.15 -18.89
CA LEU A 94 -5.20 5.71 -19.01
C LEU A 94 -6.15 6.87 -19.35
N ALA A 95 -6.02 8.00 -18.68
CA ALA A 95 -6.84 9.18 -18.94
C ALA A 95 -6.63 9.70 -20.39
N ASP A 96 -5.40 9.70 -20.89
CA ASP A 96 -5.09 10.10 -22.26
C ASP A 96 -5.66 9.12 -23.29
N LYS A 97 -5.62 7.81 -23.01
CA LYS A 97 -6.25 6.77 -23.84
C LYS A 97 -7.77 6.91 -23.86
N ASP A 98 -8.38 7.16 -22.71
CA ASP A 98 -9.81 7.38 -22.61
C ASP A 98 -10.24 8.65 -23.35
N ALA A 99 -9.48 9.74 -23.19
CA ALA A 99 -9.72 10.99 -23.91
C ALA A 99 -9.63 10.80 -25.43
N LYS A 100 -8.61 10.09 -25.93
CA LYS A 100 -8.50 9.74 -27.36
C LYS A 100 -9.69 8.92 -27.83
N THR A 101 -10.08 7.90 -27.05
CA THR A 101 -11.24 7.06 -27.37
C THR A 101 -12.53 7.88 -27.45
N ILE A 102 -12.73 8.83 -26.53
CA ILE A 102 -13.89 9.73 -26.54
C ILE A 102 -13.88 10.59 -27.80
N ILE A 103 -12.74 11.17 -28.18
CA ILE A 103 -12.62 12.01 -29.38
C ILE A 103 -12.86 11.19 -30.65
N GLU A 104 -12.32 9.98 -30.74
CA GLU A 104 -12.55 9.10 -31.88
C GLU A 104 -14.03 8.70 -32.01
N ASN A 105 -14.68 8.36 -30.90
CA ASN A 105 -16.09 8.02 -30.87
C ASN A 105 -16.98 9.22 -31.23
N ALA A 106 -16.66 10.41 -30.71
CA ALA A 106 -17.34 11.65 -31.08
C ALA A 106 -17.18 11.94 -32.58
N SER A 107 -15.98 11.76 -33.14
CA SER A 107 -15.72 11.97 -34.57
C SER A 107 -16.53 10.99 -35.43
N LYS A 108 -16.60 9.71 -35.04
CA LYS A 108 -17.45 8.72 -35.71
C LYS A 108 -18.93 9.07 -35.62
N ALA A 109 -19.41 9.54 -34.46
CA ALA A 109 -20.79 9.95 -34.27
C ALA A 109 -21.14 11.17 -35.14
N VAL A 110 -20.24 12.14 -35.25
CA VAL A 110 -20.40 13.31 -36.13
C VAL A 110 -20.50 12.89 -37.60
N GLU A 111 -19.65 11.96 -38.05
CA GLU A 111 -19.69 11.49 -39.44
C GLU A 111 -21.02 10.76 -39.75
N LEU A 112 -21.50 9.92 -38.82
CA LEU A 112 -22.78 9.24 -38.94
C LEU A 112 -23.96 10.23 -38.97
N GLU A 113 -23.96 11.24 -38.10
CA GLU A 113 -25.00 12.29 -38.09
C GLU A 113 -24.96 13.13 -39.37
N LYS A 114 -23.77 13.42 -39.91
CA LYS A 114 -23.62 14.12 -41.19
C LYS A 114 -24.19 13.31 -42.34
N GLU A 115 -23.88 12.01 -42.41
CA GLU A 115 -24.44 11.11 -43.44
C GLU A 115 -25.98 11.06 -43.35
N LYS A 116 -26.50 10.94 -42.13
CA LYS A 116 -27.94 10.95 -41.85
C LYS A 116 -28.59 12.28 -42.26
N ALA A 117 -27.97 13.42 -41.95
CA ALA A 117 -28.45 14.74 -42.33
C ALA A 117 -28.48 14.91 -43.85
N VAL A 118 -27.42 14.48 -44.57
CA VAL A 118 -27.38 14.50 -46.04
C VAL A 118 -28.47 13.62 -46.63
N ARG A 119 -28.71 12.44 -46.06
CA ARG A 119 -29.78 11.53 -46.50
C ARG A 119 -31.16 12.14 -46.29
N SER A 120 -31.39 12.79 -45.13
CA SER A 120 -32.63 13.50 -44.84
C SER A 120 -32.87 14.64 -45.83
N ALA A 121 -31.84 15.47 -46.08
CA ALA A 121 -31.92 16.56 -47.05
C ALA A 121 -32.24 16.06 -48.47
N LYS A 122 -31.64 14.95 -48.91
CA LYS A 122 -31.97 14.33 -50.20
C LYS A 122 -33.43 13.89 -50.29
N ASN A 123 -33.98 13.30 -49.21
CA ASN A 123 -35.39 12.90 -49.16
C ASN A 123 -36.34 14.10 -49.18
N GLU A 124 -36.01 15.18 -48.48
CA GLU A 124 -36.78 16.43 -48.51
C GLU A 124 -36.76 17.08 -49.89
N ILE A 125 -35.59 17.14 -50.54
CA ILE A 125 -35.45 17.67 -51.91
C ILE A 125 -36.25 16.81 -52.89
N ALA A 126 -36.19 15.48 -52.79
CA ALA A 126 -36.98 14.58 -53.64
C ALA A 126 -38.49 14.80 -53.44
N SER A 127 -38.92 14.99 -52.19
CA SER A 127 -40.33 15.27 -51.87
C SER A 127 -40.79 16.62 -52.43
N LEU A 128 -39.95 17.66 -52.33
CA LEU A 128 -40.21 18.97 -52.92
C LEU A 128 -40.24 18.92 -54.45
N ALA A 129 -39.35 18.15 -55.07
CA ALA A 129 -39.33 17.95 -56.53
C ALA A 129 -40.58 17.23 -57.03
N ILE A 130 -41.04 16.18 -56.32
CA ILE A 130 -42.30 15.50 -56.62
C ILE A 130 -43.48 16.47 -56.47
N ALA A 131 -43.54 17.23 -55.37
CA ALA A 131 -44.61 18.21 -55.15
C ALA A 131 -44.64 19.30 -56.25
N ALA A 132 -43.47 19.80 -56.67
CA ALA A 132 -43.36 20.76 -57.77
C ALA A 132 -43.78 20.15 -59.12
N ALA A 133 -43.36 18.92 -59.42
CA ALA A 133 -43.77 18.20 -60.62
C ALA A 133 -45.29 17.95 -60.65
N SER A 134 -45.88 17.52 -59.53
CA SER A 134 -47.33 17.38 -59.38
C SER A 134 -48.06 18.70 -59.60
N LYS A 135 -47.53 19.83 -59.09
CA LYS A 135 -48.10 21.17 -59.30
C LYS A 135 -48.06 21.62 -60.76
N ILE A 136 -47.00 21.30 -61.49
CA ILE A 136 -46.87 21.61 -62.92
C ILE A 136 -47.84 20.76 -63.73
N VAL A 137 -47.92 19.46 -63.46
CA VAL A 137 -48.89 18.56 -64.12
C VAL A 137 -50.32 19.03 -63.85
N GLU A 138 -50.66 19.37 -62.61
CA GLU A 138 -51.97 19.92 -62.25
C GLU A 138 -52.30 21.19 -63.07
N LYS A 139 -51.32 22.08 -63.26
CA LYS A 139 -51.47 23.32 -64.05
C LYS A 139 -51.57 23.10 -65.56
N GLU A 140 -50.84 22.12 -66.12
CA GLU A 140 -50.95 21.71 -67.53
C GLU A 140 -52.25 20.96 -67.82
N THR A 141 -52.79 20.27 -66.81
CA THR A 141 -54.09 19.58 -66.92
C THR A 141 -55.26 20.58 -66.96
N ASP A 142 -55.10 21.77 -66.38
CA ASP A 142 -56.12 22.83 -66.32
C ASP A 142 -56.23 23.65 -67.63
N ASN A 143 -55.16 23.78 -68.43
CA ASN A 143 -55.14 24.72 -69.56
C ASN A 143 -55.56 24.15 -70.93
N GLU A 144 -55.43 22.86 -71.24
CA GLU A 144 -55.99 22.30 -72.49
C GLU A 144 -56.32 20.79 -72.47
N SER A 145 -55.89 20.02 -71.46
CA SER A 145 -55.85 18.55 -71.57
C SER A 145 -57.14 17.81 -71.21
N ASN A 146 -58.10 18.46 -70.53
CA ASN A 146 -59.33 17.79 -70.07
C ASN A 146 -60.39 17.56 -71.16
N LYS A 147 -60.32 18.24 -72.31
CA LYS A 147 -61.25 17.99 -73.42
C LYS A 147 -60.81 16.84 -74.32
N LYS A 148 -59.50 16.72 -74.57
CA LYS A 148 -58.95 15.71 -75.48
C LYS A 148 -58.97 14.30 -74.87
N LEU A 149 -58.68 14.19 -73.57
CA LEU A 149 -58.78 12.92 -72.84
C LEU A 149 -60.23 12.44 -72.67
N LEU A 150 -61.20 13.37 -72.57
CA LEU A 150 -62.62 13.02 -72.51
C LEU A 150 -63.14 12.56 -73.88
N ASP A 151 -62.72 13.21 -74.97
CA ASP A 151 -63.08 12.79 -76.34
C ASP A 151 -62.47 11.43 -76.70
N ASP A 152 -61.21 11.16 -76.34
CA ASP A 152 -60.58 9.86 -76.60
C ASP A 152 -61.25 8.74 -75.78
N PHE A 153 -61.64 8.99 -74.52
CA PHE A 153 -62.36 8.01 -73.69
C PHE A 153 -63.80 7.76 -74.18
N LEU A 154 -64.49 8.79 -74.67
CA LEU A 154 -65.84 8.67 -75.24
C LEU A 154 -65.81 8.01 -76.62
N SER A 155 -64.75 8.21 -77.40
CA SER A 155 -64.52 7.53 -78.68
C SER A 155 -64.27 6.03 -78.49
N GLU A 156 -63.46 5.65 -77.50
CA GLU A 156 -63.14 4.25 -77.21
C GLU A 156 -64.31 3.50 -76.54
N ALA A 157 -65.12 4.17 -75.71
CA ALA A 157 -66.35 3.59 -75.13
C ALA A 157 -67.55 3.57 -76.09
N GLY A 158 -67.60 4.48 -77.08
CA GLY A 158 -68.63 4.52 -78.12
C GLY A 158 -68.40 3.59 -79.31
N GLY A 159 -67.20 2.99 -79.41
CA GLY A 159 -66.79 2.08 -80.48
C GLY A 159 -67.18 0.61 -80.29
N ALA A 160 -67.86 0.24 -79.21
CA ALA A 160 -68.35 -1.12 -79.00
C ALA A 160 -69.76 -1.30 -79.60
N LYS A 161 -69.83 -1.53 -80.92
CA LYS A 161 -70.91 -2.27 -81.58
C LYS A 161 -70.35 -3.50 -82.27
#